data_AF-A0AAP5Z2E2-F1
#
_entry.id   AF-A0AAP5Z2E2-F1
#
_cell.length_a   1.000
_cell.length_b   1.000
_cell.length_c   1.000
_cell.angle_alpha   90.00
_cell.angle_beta   90.00
_cell.angle_gamma   90.00
#
_symmetry.space_group_name_H-M   'P 1'
#
loop_
_entity.id
_entity.type
_entity.pdbx_description
1 polymer ?
#
loop_
_entity_poly.entity_id
_entity_poly.type
_entity_poly.pdbx_seq_one_letter_code
_entity_poly.pdbx_strand_id
1 'polypeptide(L)'
;EGHNGGDAAGKVIQAFGEVVIGGNYVVGMVVFIILMIINFVVITKGGERISEVSARFTLDALPGKQMAIDADLNAGLIDQETARLRRKEVANEADFHGSMDGASKFVRGDAVAGLLILFINIIGGISIGVFEHGLPASEPFKTYALLTIGHGLVAQIPSLLLATAA
;
A
#
# COMPACT_ATOMS: atom_id res chain seq x y z
N GLU A 1 -27.00 20.08 -7.99
CA GLU A 1 -26.78 20.81 -9.26
C GLU A 1 -25.53 20.31 -10.00
N GLY A 2 -25.44 19.00 -10.27
CA GLY A 2 -24.23 18.36 -10.86
C GLY A 2 -24.26 18.14 -12.38
N HIS A 3 -25.28 18.66 -13.08
CA HIS A 3 -25.53 18.42 -14.51
C HIS A 3 -25.09 19.55 -15.46
N ASN A 4 -24.49 20.62 -14.94
CA ASN A 4 -24.04 21.78 -15.74
C ASN A 4 -22.59 21.59 -16.19
N GLY A 5 -22.40 20.72 -17.19
CA GLY A 5 -21.12 20.24 -17.70
C GLY A 5 -19.98 21.26 -17.79
N GLY A 6 -18.75 20.78 -17.57
CA GLY A 6 -17.50 21.55 -17.66
C GLY A 6 -17.30 22.57 -16.53
N ASP A 7 -18.20 23.54 -16.44
CA ASP A 7 -18.09 24.71 -15.55
C ASP A 7 -18.23 24.35 -14.07
N ALA A 8 -19.14 23.43 -13.72
CA ALA A 8 -19.26 22.96 -12.34
C ALA A 8 -18.00 22.19 -11.88
N ALA A 9 -17.42 21.38 -12.78
CA ALA A 9 -16.17 20.68 -12.51
C ALA A 9 -14.99 21.66 -12.40
N GLY A 10 -14.93 22.68 -13.25
CA GLY A 10 -13.92 23.74 -13.19
C GLY A 10 -13.93 24.50 -11.86
N LYS A 11 -15.13 24.85 -11.36
CA LYS A 11 -15.26 25.52 -10.05
C LYS A 11 -14.82 24.64 -8.88
N VAL A 12 -15.10 23.33 -8.94
CA VAL A 12 -14.65 22.38 -7.92
C VAL A 12 -13.12 22.23 -7.97
N ILE A 13 -12.52 22.09 -9.15
CA ILE A 13 -11.07 21.97 -9.31
C ILE A 13 -10.38 23.25 -8.81
N GLN A 14 -10.90 24.43 -9.14
CA GLN A 14 -10.36 25.70 -8.69
C GLN A 14 -10.45 25.85 -7.17
N ALA A 15 -11.61 25.55 -6.57
CA ALA A 15 -11.80 25.61 -5.12
C ALA A 15 -10.88 24.62 -4.38
N PHE A 16 -10.71 23.41 -4.89
CA PHE A 16 -9.76 22.43 -4.32
C PHE A 16 -8.32 22.91 -4.47
N GLY A 17 -7.96 23.47 -5.63
CA GLY A 17 -6.63 24.04 -5.87
C GLY A 17 -6.30 25.16 -4.88
N GLU A 18 -7.21 26.11 -4.66
CA GLU A 18 -7.02 27.21 -3.69
C GLU A 18 -6.88 26.69 -2.25
N VAL A 19 -7.67 25.70 -1.86
CA VAL A 19 -7.58 25.08 -0.52
C VAL A 19 -6.26 24.34 -0.31
N VAL A 20 -5.77 23.62 -1.34
CA VAL A 20 -4.52 22.84 -1.25
C VAL A 20 -3.28 23.72 -1.32
N ILE A 21 -3.30 24.78 -2.13
CA ILE A 21 -2.17 25.71 -2.28
C ILE A 21 -2.08 26.64 -1.07
N GLY A 22 -3.20 27.02 -0.45
CA GLY A 22 -3.22 27.83 0.77
C GLY A 22 -2.48 29.17 0.65
N GLY A 23 -2.29 29.68 -0.57
CA GLY A 23 -1.52 30.89 -0.88
C GLY A 23 -0.03 30.68 -1.18
N ASN A 24 0.49 29.46 -1.04
CA ASN A 24 1.89 29.12 -1.30
C ASN A 24 2.01 28.03 -2.37
N TYR A 25 2.43 28.44 -3.57
CA TYR A 25 2.61 27.53 -4.71
C TYR A 25 3.63 26.42 -4.47
N VAL A 26 4.67 26.65 -3.67
CA VAL A 26 5.67 25.63 -3.34
C VAL A 26 5.06 24.56 -2.45
N VAL A 27 4.32 24.95 -1.40
CA VAL A 27 3.59 24.02 -0.53
C VAL A 27 2.55 23.24 -1.33
N GLY A 28 1.76 23.91 -2.17
CA GLY A 28 0.76 23.27 -3.01
C GLY A 28 1.36 22.23 -3.96
N MET A 29 2.52 22.51 -4.54
CA MET A 29 3.22 21.57 -5.42
C MET A 29 3.76 20.35 -4.67
N VAL A 30 4.29 20.53 -3.46
CA VAL A 30 4.74 19.42 -2.59
C VAL A 30 3.56 18.51 -2.23
N VAL A 31 2.44 19.09 -1.77
CA VAL A 31 1.24 18.33 -1.43
C VAL A 31 0.67 17.59 -2.64
N PHE A 32 0.66 18.23 -3.81
CA PHE A 32 0.21 17.60 -5.06
C PHE A 32 1.05 16.38 -5.42
N ILE A 33 2.39 16.46 -5.34
CA ILE A 33 3.28 15.33 -5.62
C ILE A 33 3.04 14.19 -4.62
N ILE A 34 2.87 14.50 -3.33
CA ILE A 34 2.56 13.49 -2.30
C ILE A 34 1.25 12.75 -2.64
N LEU A 35 0.18 13.49 -2.95
CA LEU A 35 -1.11 12.89 -3.30
C LEU A 35 -1.03 12.05 -4.58
N MET A 36 -0.27 12.50 -5.58
CA MET A 36 -0.03 11.75 -6.81
C MET A 36 0.73 10.44 -6.54
N ILE A 37 1.73 10.47 -5.66
CA ILE A 37 2.46 9.25 -5.26
C ILE A 37 1.57 8.30 -4.49
N ILE A 38 0.74 8.77 -3.56
CA ILE A 38 -0.22 7.92 -2.86
C ILE A 38 -1.16 7.26 -3.88
N ASN A 39 -1.71 8.06 -4.80
CA ASN A 39 -2.61 7.56 -5.83
C ASN A 39 -1.95 6.48 -6.71
N PHE A 40 -0.69 6.66 -7.09
CA PHE A 40 0.00 5.73 -7.98
C PHE A 40 0.62 4.52 -7.26
N VAL A 41 1.35 4.75 -6.16
CA VAL A 41 2.14 3.72 -5.48
C VAL A 41 1.32 2.96 -4.43
N VAL A 42 0.38 3.61 -3.74
CA VAL A 42 -0.46 2.91 -2.74
C VAL A 42 -1.68 2.31 -3.44
N ILE A 43 -2.40 3.10 -4.23
CA ILE A 43 -3.67 2.67 -4.82
C ILE A 43 -3.45 1.84 -6.10
N THR A 44 -2.69 2.34 -7.08
CA THR A 44 -2.52 1.62 -8.35
C THR A 44 -1.64 0.37 -8.21
N LYS A 45 -0.49 0.47 -7.53
CA LYS A 45 0.39 -0.69 -7.30
C LYS A 45 -0.15 -1.66 -6.24
N GLY A 46 -0.99 -1.21 -5.32
CA GLY A 46 -1.71 -2.08 -4.39
C GLY A 46 -2.73 -2.99 -5.08
N GLY A 47 -3.27 -2.56 -6.23
CA GLY A 47 -4.20 -3.37 -7.05
C GLY A 47 -3.54 -4.30 -8.07
N GLU A 48 -2.29 -4.06 -8.47
CA GLU A 48 -1.76 -4.67 -9.70
C GLU A 48 -1.31 -6.13 -9.61
N ARG A 49 -1.10 -6.75 -8.43
CA ARG A 49 -0.54 -8.13 -8.42
C ARG A 49 -0.98 -9.03 -7.26
N ILE A 50 -2.27 -9.31 -7.19
CA ILE A 50 -2.83 -10.47 -6.44
C ILE A 50 -2.67 -11.80 -7.23
N SER A 51 -2.22 -11.78 -8.49
CA SER A 51 -2.42 -12.90 -9.40
C SER A 51 -1.22 -13.82 -9.70
N GLU A 52 -0.03 -13.62 -9.13
CA GLU A 52 1.14 -14.44 -9.52
C GLU A 52 1.44 -15.60 -8.56
N VAL A 53 1.40 -15.39 -7.24
CA VAL A 53 1.76 -16.44 -6.27
C VAL A 53 0.52 -17.19 -5.77
N SER A 54 -0.58 -16.48 -5.50
CA SER A 54 -1.88 -17.10 -5.19
C SER A 54 -2.35 -17.98 -6.36
N ALA A 55 -2.24 -17.49 -7.60
CA ALA A 55 -2.55 -18.30 -8.78
C ALA A 55 -1.63 -19.51 -8.91
N ARG A 56 -0.32 -19.39 -8.64
CA ARG A 56 0.60 -20.53 -8.79
C ARG A 56 0.39 -21.60 -7.73
N PHE A 57 0.04 -21.24 -6.50
CA PHE A 57 -0.34 -22.23 -5.48
C PHE A 57 -1.69 -22.89 -5.78
N THR A 58 -2.66 -22.14 -6.32
CA THR A 58 -3.94 -22.68 -6.79
C THR A 58 -3.81 -23.52 -8.06
N LEU A 59 -2.92 -23.17 -8.99
CA LEU A 59 -2.71 -23.86 -10.27
C LEU A 59 -1.77 -25.07 -10.17
N ASP A 60 -0.67 -25.00 -9.40
CA ASP A 60 0.36 -26.05 -9.42
C ASP A 60 0.28 -27.00 -8.20
N ALA A 61 -0.11 -26.53 -7.01
CA ALA A 61 0.02 -27.30 -5.76
C ALA A 61 -1.31 -27.86 -5.22
N LEU A 62 -2.40 -27.09 -5.32
CA LEU A 62 -3.73 -27.50 -4.85
C LEU A 62 -4.27 -28.76 -5.54
N PRO A 63 -4.19 -28.91 -6.88
CA PRO A 63 -4.64 -30.12 -7.56
C PRO A 63 -3.85 -31.36 -7.12
N GLY A 64 -2.52 -31.23 -6.95
CA GLY A 64 -1.66 -32.32 -6.49
C GLY A 64 -1.99 -32.80 -5.08
N LYS A 65 -2.20 -31.86 -4.13
CA LYS A 65 -2.61 -32.22 -2.76
C LYS A 65 -4.01 -32.85 -2.73
N GLN A 66 -4.96 -32.38 -3.55
CA GLN A 66 -6.29 -33.00 -3.65
C GLN A 66 -6.23 -34.39 -4.28
N MET A 67 -5.45 -34.58 -5.35
CA MET A 67 -5.24 -35.89 -5.98
C MET A 67 -4.59 -36.90 -5.03
N ALA A 68 -3.66 -36.47 -4.17
CA ALA A 68 -3.09 -37.33 -3.14
C ALA A 68 -4.15 -37.78 -2.10
N ILE A 69 -5.05 -36.88 -1.69
CA ILE A 69 -6.16 -37.23 -0.80
C ILE A 69 -7.13 -38.20 -1.49
N ASP A 70 -7.40 -38.00 -2.77
CA ASP A 70 -8.25 -38.91 -3.56
C ASP A 70 -7.59 -40.29 -3.73
N ALA A 71 -6.27 -40.33 -3.93
CA ALA A 71 -5.52 -41.58 -4.00
C ALA A 71 -5.53 -42.33 -2.67
N ASP A 72 -5.33 -41.63 -1.55
CA ASP A 72 -5.40 -42.22 -0.20
C ASP A 72 -6.80 -42.76 0.12
N LEU A 73 -7.86 -42.02 -0.28
CA LEU A 73 -9.26 -42.44 -0.10
C LEU A 73 -9.58 -43.67 -0.96
N ASN A 74 -9.15 -43.68 -2.23
CA ASN A 74 -9.34 -44.80 -3.13
C ASN A 74 -8.52 -46.04 -2.72
N ALA A 75 -7.37 -45.85 -2.07
CA ALA A 75 -6.56 -46.92 -1.51
C ALA A 75 -7.09 -47.44 -0.16
N GLY A 76 -8.13 -46.82 0.40
CA GLY A 76 -8.71 -47.18 1.70
C GLY A 76 -7.82 -46.82 2.90
N LEU A 77 -6.81 -45.97 2.71
CA LEU A 77 -5.91 -45.51 3.77
C LEU A 77 -6.57 -44.47 4.69
N ILE A 78 -7.58 -43.77 4.17
CA ILE A 78 -8.38 -42.78 4.90
C ILE A 78 -9.87 -42.99 4.61
N ASP A 79 -10.73 -42.59 5.54
CA ASP A 79 -12.18 -42.59 5.35
C ASP A 79 -12.70 -41.29 4.72
N GLN A 80 -13.99 -41.29 4.34
CA GLN A 80 -14.61 -40.16 3.66
C GLN A 80 -14.67 -38.89 4.55
N GLU A 81 -14.76 -39.07 5.87
CA GLU A 81 -14.81 -37.97 6.84
C GLU A 81 -13.43 -37.29 6.98
N THR A 82 -12.38 -38.09 7.12
CA THR A 82 -10.98 -37.63 7.16
C THR A 82 -10.57 -36.99 5.83
N ALA A 83 -10.98 -37.55 4.70
CA ALA A 83 -10.74 -36.95 3.39
C ALA A 83 -11.39 -35.56 3.27
N ARG A 84 -12.61 -35.38 3.80
CA ARG A 84 -13.30 -34.09 3.81
C ARG A 84 -12.60 -33.07 4.71
N LEU A 85 -12.12 -33.48 5.88
CA LEU A 85 -11.36 -32.63 6.79
C LEU A 85 -10.05 -32.17 6.15
N ARG A 86 -9.26 -33.09 5.58
CA ARG A 86 -8.00 -32.77 4.89
C ARG A 86 -8.20 -31.85 3.70
N ARG A 87 -9.26 -32.04 2.89
CA ARG A 87 -9.59 -31.12 1.80
C ARG A 87 -9.90 -29.71 2.30
N LYS A 88 -10.58 -29.60 3.44
CA LYS A 88 -10.88 -28.31 4.07
C LYS A 88 -9.62 -27.65 4.61
N GLU A 89 -8.71 -28.40 5.21
CA GLU A 89 -7.41 -27.89 5.66
C GLU A 89 -6.56 -27.39 4.49
N VAL A 90 -6.48 -28.16 3.40
CA VAL A 90 -5.76 -27.77 2.19
C VAL A 90 -6.36 -26.52 1.54
N ALA A 91 -7.70 -26.37 1.56
CA ALA A 91 -8.37 -25.17 1.09
C ALA A 91 -8.05 -23.95 1.98
N ASN A 92 -8.12 -24.11 3.31
CA ASN A 92 -7.79 -23.05 4.26
C ASN A 92 -6.31 -22.63 4.15
N GLU A 93 -5.40 -23.59 3.94
CA GLU A 93 -3.97 -23.32 3.73
C GLU A 93 -3.77 -22.48 2.46
N ALA A 94 -4.45 -22.80 1.36
CA ALA A 94 -4.40 -22.01 0.14
C ALA A 94 -4.98 -20.60 0.31
N ASP A 95 -6.12 -20.45 0.99
CA ASP A 95 -6.73 -19.14 1.28
C ASP A 95 -5.83 -18.29 2.19
N PHE A 96 -5.17 -18.91 3.17
CA PHE A 96 -4.20 -18.25 4.05
C PHE A 96 -2.97 -17.77 3.26
N HIS A 97 -2.38 -18.61 2.42
CA HIS A 97 -1.24 -18.20 1.61
C HIS A 97 -1.60 -17.15 0.55
N GLY A 98 -2.81 -17.23 -0.02
CA GLY A 98 -3.32 -16.21 -0.95
C GLY A 98 -3.54 -14.85 -0.29
N SER A 99 -4.13 -14.84 0.91
CA SER A 99 -4.31 -13.61 1.70
C SER A 99 -2.99 -13.04 2.22
N MET A 100 -2.04 -13.89 2.62
CA MET A 100 -0.70 -13.48 3.07
C MET A 100 0.17 -12.90 1.95
N ASP A 101 0.10 -13.42 0.72
CA ASP A 101 0.78 -12.83 -0.45
C ASP A 101 0.21 -11.44 -0.79
N GLY A 102 -1.11 -11.30 -0.73
CA GLY A 102 -1.80 -10.01 -0.91
C GLY A 102 -1.41 -8.98 0.16
N ALA A 103 -1.45 -9.37 1.43
CA ALA A 103 -1.06 -8.52 2.56
C ALA A 103 0.42 -8.12 2.50
N SER A 104 1.32 -9.07 2.21
CA SER A 104 2.77 -8.82 2.13
C SER A 104 3.13 -7.84 1.00
N LYS A 105 2.42 -7.90 -0.12
CA LYS A 105 2.60 -6.95 -1.23
C LYS A 105 2.02 -5.56 -0.92
N PHE A 106 0.90 -5.50 -0.21
CA PHE A 106 0.34 -4.23 0.27
C PHE A 106 1.32 -3.52 1.21
N VAL A 107 1.87 -4.24 2.20
CA VAL A 107 2.87 -3.70 3.13
C VAL A 107 4.13 -3.23 2.39
N ARG A 108 4.57 -3.96 1.36
CA ARG A 108 5.73 -3.54 0.54
C ARG A 108 5.45 -2.27 -0.27
N GLY A 109 4.25 -2.12 -0.83
CA GLY A 109 3.84 -0.91 -1.54
C GLY A 109 3.74 0.31 -0.62
N ASP A 110 3.15 0.12 0.56
CA ASP A 110 3.03 1.15 1.59
C ASP A 110 4.40 1.63 2.10
N ALA A 111 5.35 0.70 2.32
CA ALA A 111 6.71 1.04 2.72
C ALA A 111 7.46 1.86 1.65
N VAL A 112 7.29 1.54 0.37
CA VAL A 112 7.91 2.30 -0.73
C VAL A 112 7.28 3.68 -0.86
N ALA A 113 5.96 3.80 -0.72
CA ALA A 113 5.27 5.08 -0.72
C ALA A 113 5.72 5.96 0.45
N GLY A 114 5.82 5.39 1.66
CA GLY A 114 6.32 6.09 2.84
C GLY A 114 7.73 6.64 2.66
N LEU A 115 8.62 5.89 2.01
CA LEU A 115 9.99 6.32 1.73
C LEU A 115 10.08 7.43 0.68
N LEU A 116 9.18 7.43 -0.31
CA LEU A 116 9.08 8.53 -1.30
C LEU A 116 8.55 9.81 -0.65
N ILE A 117 7.50 9.71 0.17
CA ILE A 117 6.92 10.85 0.90
C ILE A 117 7.97 11.46 1.84
N LEU A 118 8.75 10.62 2.52
CA LEU A 118 9.88 11.03 3.35
C LEU A 118 10.87 11.90 2.56
N PHE A 119 11.31 11.43 1.40
CA PHE A 119 12.27 12.17 0.57
C PHE A 119 11.70 13.51 0.08
N ILE A 120 10.43 13.53 -0.32
CA ILE A 120 9.74 14.74 -0.77
C ILE A 120 9.56 15.74 0.37
N ASN A 121 9.23 15.31 1.58
CA ASN A 121 9.10 16.22 2.72
C ASN A 121 10.43 16.89 3.09
N ILE A 122 11.55 16.18 2.96
CA ILE A 122 12.88 16.77 3.18
C ILE A 122 13.17 17.82 2.10
N ILE A 123 13.02 17.48 0.81
CA ILE A 123 13.30 18.41 -0.29
C ILE A 123 12.34 19.59 -0.27
N GLY A 124 11.05 19.34 -0.05
CA GLY A 124 10.01 20.36 0.05
C GLY A 124 10.25 21.30 1.21
N GLY A 125 10.56 20.77 2.40
CA GLY A 125 10.87 21.56 3.58
C GLY A 125 12.13 22.43 3.42
N ILE A 126 13.19 21.90 2.79
CA ILE A 126 14.39 22.69 2.46
C ILE A 126 14.05 23.78 1.45
N SER A 127 13.26 23.45 0.42
CA SER A 127 12.86 24.40 -0.62
C SER A 127 12.05 25.55 -0.01
N ILE A 128 11.08 25.25 0.86
CA ILE A 128 10.30 26.26 1.59
C ILE A 128 11.21 27.11 2.49
N GLY A 129 12.06 26.46 3.30
CA GLY A 129 12.95 27.18 4.23
C GLY A 129 13.93 28.12 3.54
N VAL A 130 14.45 27.74 2.37
CA VAL A 130 15.39 28.56 1.60
C VAL A 130 14.68 29.61 0.76
N PHE A 131 13.63 29.26 0.01
CA PHE A 131 12.99 30.17 -0.94
C PHE A 131 12.01 31.16 -0.29
N GLU A 132 11.34 30.76 0.79
CA GLU A 132 10.28 31.57 1.40
C GLU A 132 10.73 32.25 2.69
N HIS A 133 11.56 31.57 3.48
CA HIS A 133 12.06 32.12 4.75
C HIS A 133 13.49 32.66 4.67
N GLY A 134 14.17 32.52 3.53
CA GLY A 134 15.53 33.02 3.33
C GLY A 134 16.56 32.39 4.28
N LEU A 135 16.24 31.25 4.89
CA LEU A 135 17.10 30.58 5.86
C LEU A 135 18.28 29.92 5.15
N PRO A 136 19.47 29.89 5.78
CA PRO A 136 20.56 29.06 5.28
C PRO A 136 20.12 27.61 5.25
N ALA A 137 20.37 26.91 4.14
CA ALA A 137 19.87 25.55 3.89
C ALA A 137 20.16 24.53 5.01
N SER A 138 21.15 24.79 5.87
CA SER A 138 21.50 23.96 7.03
C SER A 138 20.45 23.95 8.15
N GLU A 139 19.70 25.03 8.33
CA GLU A 139 18.70 25.17 9.41
C GLU A 139 17.39 24.42 9.10
N PRO A 140 16.76 24.65 7.92
CA PRO A 140 15.60 23.86 7.49
C PRO A 140 15.94 22.38 7.37
N PHE A 141 17.15 22.04 6.91
CA PHE A 141 17.58 20.65 6.80
C PHE A 141 17.49 19.91 8.13
N LYS A 142 18.00 20.48 9.24
CA LYS A 142 17.94 19.83 10.55
C LYS A 142 16.50 19.64 11.04
N THR A 143 15.67 20.67 10.94
CA THR A 143 14.29 20.64 11.44
C THR A 143 13.44 19.66 10.63
N TYR A 144 13.47 19.76 9.31
CA TYR A 144 12.69 18.88 8.45
C TYR A 144 13.25 17.46 8.41
N ALA A 145 14.57 17.24 8.52
CA ALA A 145 15.12 15.89 8.67
C ALA A 145 14.65 15.22 9.97
N LEU A 146 14.65 15.94 11.10
CA LEU A 146 14.19 15.40 12.38
C LEU A 146 12.70 15.03 12.34
N LEU A 147 11.84 15.93 11.86
CA LEU A 147 10.40 15.68 11.70
C LEU A 147 10.13 14.52 10.75
N THR A 148 10.90 14.44 9.67
CA THR A 148 10.74 13.41 8.67
C THR A 148 11.18 12.03 9.18
N ILE A 149 12.28 11.93 9.93
CA ILE A 149 12.69 10.69 10.61
C ILE A 149 11.60 10.26 11.61
N GLY A 150 11.05 11.20 12.38
CA GLY A 150 9.94 10.91 13.30
C GLY A 150 8.71 10.36 12.58
N HIS A 151 8.32 10.96 11.45
CA HIS A 151 7.24 10.46 10.60
C HIS A 151 7.53 9.05 10.07
N GLY A 152 8.75 8.78 9.61
CA GLY A 152 9.16 7.46 9.14
C GLY A 152 9.07 6.37 10.22
N LEU A 153 9.43 6.70 11.47
CA LEU A 153 9.30 5.79 12.62
C LEU A 153 7.83 5.53 12.99
N VAL A 154 6.99 6.56 12.99
CA VAL A 154 5.55 6.42 13.31
C VAL A 154 4.81 5.64 12.22
N ALA A 155 5.12 5.86 10.95
CA ALA A 155 4.48 5.17 9.82
C ALA A 155 4.72 3.65 9.83
N GLN A 156 5.76 3.17 10.51
CA GLN A 156 6.07 1.73 10.61
C GLN A 156 5.32 1.02 11.74
N ILE A 157 4.80 1.75 12.73
CA ILE A 157 4.11 1.15 13.89
C ILE A 157 2.91 0.29 13.46
N PRO A 158 2.01 0.74 12.56
CA PRO A 158 0.87 -0.07 12.14
C PRO A 158 1.28 -1.35 11.42
N SER A 159 2.31 -1.28 10.58
CA SER A 159 2.85 -2.43 9.85
C SER A 159 3.45 -3.47 10.80
N LEU A 160 4.17 -3.02 11.84
CA LEU A 160 4.72 -3.91 12.87
C LEU A 160 3.63 -4.58 13.70
N LEU A 161 2.57 -3.86 14.07
CA LEU A 161 1.43 -4.41 14.80
C LEU A 161 0.69 -5.48 13.99
N LEU A 162 0.46 -5.24 12.69
CA LEU A 162 -0.12 -6.23 11.78
C LEU A 162 0.75 -7.49 11.65
N ALA A 163 2.07 -7.32 11.54
CA ALA A 163 3.00 -8.45 11.42
C ALA A 163 3.05 -9.33 12.69
N THR A 164 2.79 -8.78 13.88
CA THR A 164 2.72 -9.55 15.13
C THR A 164 1.34 -10.17 15.39
N ALA A 165 0.30 -9.69 14.71
CA ALA A 165 -1.08 -10.16 14.88
C ALA A 165 -1.47 -11.27 13.88
N ALA A 166 -0.73 -11.38 12.77
CA ALA A 166 -0.81 -12.48 11.80
C ALA A 166 0.02 -13.69 12.26
#